data_AF-A0AAN7V6E1-F1
#
_entry.id   AF-A0AAN7V6E1-F1
#
_cell.length_a   1.000
_cell.length_b   1.000
_cell.length_c   1.000
_cell.angle_alpha   90.00
_cell.angle_beta   90.00
_cell.angle_gamma   90.00
#
_symmetry.space_group_name_H-M   'P 1'
#
loop_
_entity.id
_entity.type
_entity.pdbx_description
1 polymer ?
#
loop_
_entity_poly.entity_id
_entity_poly.type
_entity_poly.pdbx_seq_one_letter_code
_entity_poly.pdbx_strand_id
1 'polypeptide(L)'
;MTSSNLVTLPKDILFMLPQYLHNIEDLMNTASTCRRLRESMASTTPNVILQLAATQSRVFFRPSPLFLVTATARQLGDWARRSEANEKELALKLEEGVEGLLDLALDHCGLTMQRIRELHLLRYSLINPVADIIDKCVGSQWLNLPNFWSGGVDDAYTVYAEPFDTVFHLAMYGEMFAPDFEPILNQDSQTRRLTVDTRLEFIKYCLPDFACHLNGHIESSLLMNPGDTLDPRREVKQTGPYAKDKNGKIPTTNNNNLALTWVIKSSRFRPYYKALRAKTGEYEFQERFDDGWWFCERSHLRLPDDYWRQRLWENVMMCQGLEGLEMLLPETQDKWIGRIKEWREKIMKMDKEPPMTKVGRQATLEYPYMLGDLRICVSGYVAGT
;
A
#
# COMPACT_ATOMS: atom_id res chain seq x y z
N MET A 1 -38.66 18.37 -39.92
CA MET A 1 -38.30 17.59 -38.72
C MET A 1 -37.22 18.37 -38.00
N THR A 2 -37.55 19.03 -36.89
CA THR A 2 -36.56 19.74 -36.06
C THR A 2 -35.67 18.69 -35.41
N SER A 3 -34.38 18.66 -35.76
CA SER A 3 -33.41 17.78 -35.13
C SER A 3 -33.36 18.09 -33.63
N SER A 4 -33.81 17.17 -32.79
CA SER A 4 -33.66 17.25 -31.34
C SER A 4 -32.16 17.35 -31.02
N ASN A 5 -31.70 18.56 -30.71
CA ASN A 5 -30.30 18.83 -30.44
C ASN A 5 -30.06 18.62 -28.95
N LEU A 6 -28.97 17.93 -28.59
CA LEU A 6 -28.61 17.64 -27.19
C LEU A 6 -28.64 18.91 -26.32
N VAL A 7 -28.20 20.05 -26.87
CA VAL A 7 -28.19 21.34 -26.16
C VAL A 7 -29.56 21.95 -25.87
N THR A 8 -30.63 21.43 -26.48
CA THR A 8 -32.01 21.87 -26.21
C THR A 8 -32.64 21.13 -25.04
N LEU A 9 -32.01 20.06 -24.54
CA LEU A 9 -32.51 19.34 -23.37
C LEU A 9 -32.47 20.21 -22.10
N PRO A 10 -33.40 19.99 -21.15
CA PRO A 10 -33.36 20.66 -19.85
C PRO A 10 -32.01 20.45 -19.14
N LYS A 11 -31.60 21.45 -18.36
CA LYS A 11 -30.31 21.43 -17.66
C LYS A 11 -30.15 20.21 -16.76
N ASP A 12 -31.24 19.80 -16.09
CA ASP A 12 -31.25 18.64 -15.20
C ASP A 12 -30.95 17.33 -15.94
N ILE A 13 -31.45 17.18 -17.17
CA ILE A 13 -31.15 16.03 -18.02
C ILE A 13 -29.68 16.06 -18.47
N LEU A 14 -29.15 17.24 -18.80
CA LEU A 14 -27.74 17.39 -19.16
C LEU A 14 -26.79 17.10 -18.00
N PHE A 15 -27.22 17.31 -16.75
CA PHE A 15 -26.44 16.97 -15.56
C PHE A 15 -26.36 15.47 -15.27
N MET A 16 -27.33 14.68 -15.75
CA MET A 16 -27.31 13.23 -15.63
C MET A 16 -26.43 12.56 -16.68
N LEU A 17 -26.17 13.24 -17.81
CA LEU A 17 -25.43 12.70 -18.95
C LEU A 17 -24.08 12.04 -18.60
N PRO A 18 -23.25 12.56 -17.66
CA PRO A 18 -21.99 11.91 -17.29
C PRO A 18 -22.13 10.43 -16.88
N GLN A 19 -23.25 10.04 -16.27
CA GLN A 19 -23.51 8.66 -15.83
C GLN A 19 -23.69 7.68 -17.00
N TYR A 20 -23.93 8.20 -18.20
CA TYR A 20 -24.20 7.42 -19.40
C TYR A 20 -23.05 7.47 -20.41
N LEU A 21 -21.92 8.10 -20.06
CA LEU A 21 -20.72 8.10 -20.87
C LEU A 21 -19.94 6.80 -20.67
N HIS A 22 -19.18 6.36 -21.68
CA HIS A 22 -18.49 5.08 -21.58
C HIS A 22 -17.22 5.15 -20.75
N ASN A 23 -16.56 6.32 -20.73
CA ASN A 23 -15.29 6.51 -20.04
C ASN A 23 -14.94 7.99 -19.82
N ILE A 24 -13.79 8.23 -19.19
CA ILE A 24 -13.35 9.59 -18.84
C ILE A 24 -12.98 10.44 -20.07
N GLU A 25 -12.58 9.82 -21.16
CA GLU A 25 -12.27 10.52 -22.41
C GLU A 25 -13.53 11.08 -23.06
N ASP A 26 -14.63 10.32 -23.05
CA ASP A 26 -15.94 10.78 -23.52
C ASP A 26 -16.42 12.00 -22.72
N LEU A 27 -16.18 12.02 -21.41
CA LEU A 27 -16.49 13.18 -20.55
C LEU A 27 -15.72 14.42 -21.00
N MET A 28 -14.42 14.26 -21.22
CA MET A 28 -13.54 15.35 -21.65
C MET A 28 -13.89 15.86 -23.05
N ASN A 29 -14.17 14.95 -23.99
CA ASN A 29 -14.60 15.28 -25.34
C ASN A 29 -15.94 16.01 -25.33
N THR A 30 -16.92 15.50 -24.59
CA THR A 30 -18.26 16.12 -24.42
C THR A 30 -18.14 17.52 -23.82
N ALA A 31 -17.35 17.70 -22.76
CA ALA A 31 -17.11 19.00 -22.14
C ALA A 31 -16.39 19.99 -23.07
N SER A 32 -15.67 19.51 -24.09
CA SER A 32 -14.91 20.34 -25.03
C SER A 32 -15.75 20.84 -26.22
N THR A 33 -16.94 20.27 -26.44
CA THR A 33 -17.80 20.60 -27.59
C THR A 33 -18.42 22.00 -27.55
N CYS A 34 -19.03 22.41 -26.44
CA CYS A 34 -19.66 23.72 -26.28
C CYS A 34 -19.73 24.19 -24.82
N ARG A 35 -19.98 25.49 -24.59
CA ARG A 35 -20.02 26.07 -23.23
C ARG A 35 -21.09 25.44 -22.34
N ARG A 36 -22.29 25.18 -22.88
CA ARG A 36 -23.40 24.58 -22.12
C ARG A 36 -23.05 23.17 -21.63
N LEU A 37 -22.50 22.33 -22.51
CA LEU A 37 -22.07 20.98 -22.13
C LEU A 37 -20.87 21.03 -21.19
N ARG A 38 -19.94 21.97 -21.37
CA ARG A 38 -18.84 22.18 -20.41
C ARG A 38 -19.34 22.47 -19.00
N GLU A 39 -20.29 23.40 -18.87
CA GLU A 39 -20.90 23.76 -17.59
C GLU A 39 -21.66 22.57 -16.98
N SER A 40 -22.37 21.79 -17.79
CA SER A 40 -23.05 20.58 -17.33
C SER A 40 -22.09 19.46 -16.91
N MET A 41 -21.00 19.24 -17.63
CA MET A 41 -20.00 18.21 -17.27
C MET A 41 -19.17 18.64 -16.06
N ALA A 42 -19.02 19.93 -15.80
CA ALA A 42 -18.27 20.44 -14.65
C ALA A 42 -18.89 20.06 -13.29
N SER A 43 -20.20 19.74 -13.25
CA SER A 43 -20.88 19.27 -12.03
C SER A 43 -20.87 17.75 -11.87
N THR A 44 -20.09 17.02 -12.68
CA THR A 44 -19.96 15.57 -12.54
C THR A 44 -19.44 15.23 -11.15
N THR A 45 -20.10 14.27 -10.48
CA THR A 45 -19.73 13.89 -9.14
C THR A 45 -18.39 13.14 -9.13
N PRO A 46 -17.61 13.20 -8.03
CA PRO A 46 -16.34 12.48 -7.93
C PRO A 46 -16.47 10.96 -8.14
N ASN A 47 -17.59 10.37 -7.73
CA ASN A 47 -17.85 8.94 -7.92
C ASN A 47 -18.01 8.57 -9.39
N VAL A 48 -18.78 9.37 -10.16
CA VAL A 48 -18.93 9.16 -11.60
C VAL A 48 -17.60 9.34 -12.32
N ILE A 49 -16.77 10.32 -11.92
CA ILE A 49 -15.42 10.47 -12.48
C ILE A 49 -14.55 9.24 -12.22
N LEU A 50 -14.61 8.65 -11.01
CA LEU A 50 -13.87 7.43 -10.70
C LEU A 50 -14.34 6.24 -11.55
N GLN A 51 -15.66 6.06 -11.71
CA GLN A 51 -16.24 5.03 -12.58
C GLN A 51 -15.80 5.19 -14.05
N LEU A 52 -15.85 6.42 -14.56
CA LEU A 52 -15.39 6.75 -15.90
C LEU A 52 -13.87 6.54 -16.08
N ALA A 53 -13.09 6.75 -15.02
CA ALA A 53 -11.65 6.48 -15.03
C ALA A 53 -11.34 4.96 -14.99
N ALA A 54 -12.10 4.19 -14.21
CA ALA A 54 -11.96 2.73 -14.11
C ALA A 54 -12.37 2.00 -15.41
N THR A 55 -13.36 2.53 -16.12
CA THR A 55 -13.84 2.00 -17.41
C THR A 55 -12.98 2.38 -18.61
N GLN A 56 -12.04 3.33 -18.44
CA GLN A 56 -11.18 3.77 -19.53
C GLN A 56 -10.31 2.62 -20.06
N SER A 57 -10.27 2.51 -21.40
CA SER A 57 -9.49 1.47 -22.07
C SER A 57 -8.01 1.55 -21.70
N ARG A 58 -7.48 0.41 -21.21
CA ARG A 58 -6.06 0.20 -20.86
C ARG A 58 -5.10 0.35 -22.07
N VAL A 59 -5.60 0.63 -23.27
CA VAL A 59 -4.80 0.77 -24.50
C VAL A 59 -4.24 2.19 -24.65
N PHE A 60 -5.04 3.25 -24.40
CA PHE A 60 -4.64 4.65 -24.65
C PHE A 60 -4.47 5.49 -23.36
N PHE A 61 -5.20 5.16 -22.29
CA PHE A 61 -5.03 5.76 -20.97
C PHE A 61 -4.97 4.59 -19.96
N ARG A 62 -3.84 4.47 -19.26
CA ARG A 62 -3.54 3.32 -18.39
C ARG A 62 -3.62 3.68 -16.91
N PRO A 63 -4.79 3.96 -16.33
CA PRO A 63 -4.91 3.86 -14.89
C PRO A 63 -4.91 2.35 -14.60
N SER A 64 -3.77 1.84 -14.14
CA SER A 64 -3.75 0.49 -13.55
C SER A 64 -4.77 0.48 -12.39
N PRO A 65 -5.51 -0.62 -12.17
CA PRO A 65 -6.31 -0.79 -10.96
C PRO A 65 -5.53 -0.43 -9.69
N LEU A 66 -4.26 -0.84 -9.62
CA LEU A 66 -3.35 -0.46 -8.52
C LEU A 66 -3.25 1.06 -8.33
N PHE A 67 -3.16 1.82 -9.43
CA PHE A 67 -3.05 3.28 -9.37
C PHE A 67 -4.34 3.92 -8.88
N LEU A 68 -5.51 3.49 -9.37
CA LEU A 68 -6.80 4.02 -8.93
C LEU A 68 -7.07 3.68 -7.47
N VAL A 69 -6.83 2.43 -7.08
CA VAL A 69 -6.98 2.00 -5.68
C VAL A 69 -6.03 2.78 -4.79
N THR A 70 -4.76 2.96 -5.18
CA THR A 70 -3.82 3.79 -4.39
C THR A 70 -4.35 5.22 -4.24
N ALA A 71 -4.90 5.81 -5.30
CA ALA A 71 -5.44 7.17 -5.27
C ALA A 71 -6.66 7.33 -4.34
N THR A 72 -7.41 6.26 -4.10
CA THR A 72 -8.62 6.25 -3.25
C THR A 72 -8.43 5.53 -1.92
N ALA A 73 -7.30 4.88 -1.67
CA ALA A 73 -7.05 4.02 -0.51
C ALA A 73 -7.24 4.75 0.82
N ARG A 74 -6.91 6.06 0.90
CA ARG A 74 -7.17 6.88 2.09
C ARG A 74 -8.66 6.98 2.39
N GLN A 75 -9.46 7.35 1.39
CA GLN A 75 -10.92 7.47 1.52
C GLN A 75 -11.53 6.12 1.92
N LEU A 76 -11.02 5.03 1.34
CA LEU A 76 -11.49 3.68 1.65
C LEU A 76 -11.14 3.26 3.08
N GLY A 77 -9.91 3.53 3.52
CA GLY A 77 -9.50 3.29 4.92
C GLY A 77 -10.31 4.13 5.91
N ASP A 78 -10.55 5.40 5.60
CA ASP A 78 -11.37 6.30 6.43
C ASP A 78 -12.84 5.85 6.48
N TRP A 79 -13.38 5.35 5.37
CA TRP A 79 -14.70 4.73 5.34
C TRP A 79 -14.76 3.45 6.20
N ALA A 80 -13.74 2.59 6.10
CA ALA A 80 -13.67 1.35 6.86
C ALA A 80 -13.59 1.59 8.38
N ARG A 81 -12.88 2.65 8.81
CA ARG A 81 -12.78 3.06 10.23
C ARG A 81 -14.10 3.51 10.85
N ARG A 82 -15.13 3.85 10.06
CA ARG A 82 -16.40 4.36 10.58
C ARG A 82 -17.19 3.33 11.38
N SER A 83 -17.02 2.03 11.12
CA SER A 83 -17.74 0.97 11.82
C SER A 83 -17.03 -0.38 11.74
N GLU A 84 -17.43 -1.34 12.58
CA GLU A 84 -16.98 -2.73 12.47
C GLU A 84 -17.52 -3.42 11.22
N ALA A 85 -18.76 -3.07 10.81
CA ALA A 85 -19.38 -3.61 9.60
C ALA A 85 -18.59 -3.23 8.34
N ASN A 86 -18.16 -1.97 8.24
CA ASN A 86 -17.39 -1.47 7.09
C ASN A 86 -16.00 -2.13 7.03
N GLU A 87 -15.30 -2.27 8.17
CA GLU A 87 -14.03 -2.99 8.19
C GLU A 87 -14.19 -4.46 7.79
N LYS A 88 -15.26 -5.13 8.23
CA LYS A 88 -15.55 -6.50 7.83
C LYS A 88 -15.81 -6.62 6.33
N GLU A 89 -16.54 -5.67 5.75
CA GLU A 89 -16.77 -5.60 4.31
C GLU A 89 -15.47 -5.35 3.54
N LEU A 90 -14.61 -4.44 4.03
CA LEU A 90 -13.26 -4.26 3.49
C LEU A 90 -12.47 -5.57 3.53
N ALA A 91 -12.41 -6.25 4.67
CA ALA A 91 -11.67 -7.50 4.84
C ALA A 91 -12.14 -8.60 3.87
N LEU A 92 -13.46 -8.72 3.64
CA LEU A 92 -14.01 -9.65 2.66
C LEU A 92 -13.62 -9.28 1.23
N LYS A 93 -13.65 -7.99 0.89
CA LYS A 93 -13.27 -7.51 -0.45
C LYS A 93 -11.78 -7.58 -0.73
N LEU A 94 -10.94 -7.54 0.30
CA LEU A 94 -9.50 -7.79 0.16
C LEU A 94 -9.23 -9.17 -0.43
N GLU A 95 -10.05 -10.19 -0.12
CA GLU A 95 -9.87 -11.56 -0.66
C GLU A 95 -9.96 -11.63 -2.19
N GLU A 96 -10.66 -10.70 -2.83
CA GLU A 96 -10.74 -10.57 -4.29
C GLU A 96 -9.50 -9.86 -4.90
N GLY A 97 -8.57 -9.40 -4.06
CA GLY A 97 -7.34 -8.71 -4.45
C GLY A 97 -7.56 -7.23 -4.80
N VAL A 98 -6.66 -6.68 -5.62
CA VAL A 98 -6.71 -5.25 -6.01
C VAL A 98 -7.98 -4.91 -6.81
N GLU A 99 -8.49 -5.84 -7.61
CA GLU A 99 -9.73 -5.61 -8.37
C GLU A 99 -10.94 -5.52 -7.41
N GLY A 100 -11.02 -6.37 -6.38
CA GLY A 100 -12.06 -6.25 -5.35
C GLY A 100 -11.99 -4.96 -4.53
N LEU A 101 -10.77 -4.47 -4.27
CA LEU A 101 -10.57 -3.14 -3.68
C LEU A 101 -11.03 -2.01 -4.61
N LEU A 102 -10.83 -2.15 -5.92
CA LEU A 102 -11.31 -1.18 -6.89
C LEU A 102 -12.84 -1.16 -6.91
N ASP A 103 -13.48 -2.32 -6.93
CA ASP A 103 -14.94 -2.43 -6.86
C ASP A 103 -15.49 -1.74 -5.61
N LEU A 104 -14.91 -2.02 -4.44
CA LEU A 104 -15.33 -1.37 -3.20
C LEU A 104 -15.07 0.15 -3.20
N ALA A 105 -13.98 0.59 -3.83
CA ALA A 105 -13.71 2.02 -4.02
C ALA A 105 -14.73 2.68 -4.97
N LEU A 106 -15.24 1.96 -5.97
CA LEU A 106 -16.30 2.47 -6.86
C LEU A 106 -17.63 2.67 -6.12
N ASP A 107 -17.86 1.99 -5.01
CA ASP A 107 -19.07 2.14 -4.19
C ASP A 107 -18.96 3.25 -3.13
N HIS A 108 -17.75 3.50 -2.61
CA HIS A 108 -17.57 4.36 -1.43
C HIS A 108 -16.65 5.56 -1.61
N CYS A 109 -15.89 5.62 -2.69
CA CYS A 109 -14.91 6.68 -2.95
C CYS A 109 -15.29 7.54 -4.16
N GLY A 110 -14.52 8.59 -4.35
CA GLY A 110 -14.58 9.41 -5.55
C GLY A 110 -13.24 10.02 -5.91
N LEU A 111 -13.14 10.46 -7.17
CA LEU A 111 -11.96 11.08 -7.73
C LEU A 111 -12.35 12.38 -8.42
N THR A 112 -11.65 13.48 -8.14
CA THR A 112 -11.92 14.75 -8.83
C THR A 112 -11.04 14.90 -10.06
N MET A 113 -11.47 15.68 -11.05
CA MET A 113 -10.62 16.02 -12.20
C MET A 113 -9.35 16.77 -11.80
N GLN A 114 -9.40 17.56 -10.72
CA GLN A 114 -8.21 18.17 -10.15
C GLN A 114 -7.24 17.10 -9.63
N ARG A 115 -7.73 16.14 -8.85
CA ARG A 115 -6.91 15.05 -8.32
C ARG A 115 -6.31 14.19 -9.44
N ILE A 116 -7.04 13.93 -10.53
CA ILE A 116 -6.49 13.24 -11.71
C ILE A 116 -5.28 13.99 -12.28
N ARG A 117 -5.37 15.32 -12.40
CA ARG A 117 -4.26 16.15 -12.90
C ARG A 117 -3.07 16.12 -11.95
N GLU A 118 -3.31 16.22 -10.64
CA GLU A 118 -2.26 16.11 -9.62
C GLU A 118 -1.56 14.76 -9.71
N LEU A 119 -2.32 13.66 -9.76
CA LEU A 119 -1.76 12.31 -9.86
C LEU A 119 -0.99 12.09 -11.17
N HIS A 120 -1.43 12.70 -12.27
CA HIS A 120 -0.69 12.69 -13.53
C HIS A 120 0.67 13.40 -13.40
N LEU A 121 0.72 14.53 -12.72
CA LEU A 121 1.98 15.25 -12.45
C LEU A 121 2.89 14.45 -11.51
N LEU A 122 2.32 13.89 -10.43
CA LEU A 122 3.02 13.03 -9.47
C LEU A 122 3.70 11.84 -10.15
N ARG A 123 3.15 11.33 -11.25
CA ARG A 123 3.79 10.27 -12.02
C ARG A 123 5.23 10.62 -12.39
N TYR A 124 5.46 11.83 -12.88
CA TYR A 124 6.77 12.27 -13.34
C TYR A 124 7.64 12.81 -12.21
N SER A 125 7.05 13.58 -11.29
CA SER A 125 7.80 14.25 -10.22
C SER A 125 8.14 13.35 -9.05
N LEU A 126 7.40 12.24 -8.85
CA LEU A 126 7.51 11.42 -7.64
C LEU A 126 7.56 9.92 -7.95
N ILE A 127 6.54 9.38 -8.63
CA ILE A 127 6.41 7.93 -8.82
C ILE A 127 7.57 7.38 -9.63
N ASN A 128 7.93 8.03 -10.76
CA ASN A 128 9.04 7.58 -11.60
C ASN A 128 10.40 7.60 -10.86
N PRO A 129 10.82 8.70 -10.19
CA PRO A 129 12.03 8.70 -9.36
C PRO A 129 12.04 7.63 -8.26
N VAL A 130 10.93 7.43 -7.57
CA VAL A 130 10.84 6.43 -6.49
C VAL A 130 10.87 5.01 -7.07
N ALA A 131 10.23 4.78 -8.22
CA ALA A 131 10.32 3.51 -8.93
C ALA A 131 11.76 3.19 -9.34
N ASP A 132 12.56 4.18 -9.74
CA ASP A 132 13.99 4.01 -10.04
C ASP A 132 14.81 3.60 -8.79
N ILE A 133 14.50 4.17 -7.62
CA ILE A 133 15.11 3.74 -6.34
C ILE A 133 14.74 2.28 -6.05
N ILE A 134 13.48 1.90 -6.25
CA ILE A 134 12.99 0.53 -6.01
C ILE A 134 13.57 -0.46 -7.03
N ASP A 135 13.73 -0.08 -8.31
CA ASP A 135 14.33 -0.90 -9.36
C ASP A 135 15.78 -1.28 -9.01
N LYS A 136 16.51 -0.37 -8.34
CA LYS A 136 17.86 -0.63 -7.79
C LYS A 136 17.86 -1.56 -6.57
N CYS A 137 16.70 -1.86 -5.99
CA CYS A 137 16.55 -2.76 -4.85
C CYS A 137 16.05 -4.16 -5.25
N VAL A 138 15.11 -4.24 -6.19
CA VAL A 138 14.41 -5.50 -6.51
C VAL A 138 14.09 -5.69 -7.99
N GLY A 139 14.50 -4.76 -8.85
CA GLY A 139 14.21 -4.80 -10.27
C GLY A 139 15.42 -5.12 -11.15
N SER A 140 15.28 -4.78 -12.43
CA SER A 140 16.29 -5.04 -13.46
C SER A 140 17.61 -4.32 -13.20
N GLN A 141 17.57 -3.10 -12.65
CA GLN A 141 18.78 -2.34 -12.34
C GLN A 141 19.60 -3.00 -11.24
N TRP A 142 18.93 -3.64 -10.27
CA TRP A 142 19.60 -4.38 -9.21
C TRP A 142 20.37 -5.58 -9.76
N LEU A 143 19.74 -6.39 -10.62
CA LEU A 143 20.36 -7.56 -11.26
C LEU A 143 21.57 -7.22 -12.15
N ASN A 144 21.60 -6.00 -12.69
CA ASN A 144 22.69 -5.52 -13.56
C ASN A 144 23.91 -5.00 -12.79
N LEU A 145 23.92 -5.05 -11.46
CA LEU A 145 25.08 -4.61 -10.68
C LEU A 145 26.28 -5.56 -10.88
N PRO A 146 27.52 -5.03 -11.00
CA PRO A 146 28.71 -5.85 -11.14
C PRO A 146 28.84 -6.87 -10.00
N ASN A 147 29.24 -8.10 -10.34
CA ASN A 147 29.43 -9.19 -9.39
C ASN A 147 28.18 -9.52 -8.54
N PHE A 148 26.96 -9.31 -9.07
CA PHE A 148 25.71 -9.56 -8.35
C PHE A 148 25.69 -10.90 -7.59
N TRP A 149 25.99 -12.00 -8.28
CA TRP A 149 26.06 -13.35 -7.68
C TRP A 149 27.39 -13.68 -6.99
N SER A 150 28.33 -12.74 -6.96
CA SER A 150 29.72 -12.94 -6.51
C SER A 150 30.13 -11.92 -5.44
N GLY A 151 29.18 -11.50 -4.59
CA GLY A 151 29.42 -10.61 -3.46
C GLY A 151 29.45 -9.12 -3.80
N GLY A 152 29.01 -8.72 -4.99
CA GLY A 152 28.84 -7.32 -5.39
C GLY A 152 27.61 -6.63 -4.76
N VAL A 153 26.72 -7.40 -4.15
CA VAL A 153 25.57 -6.91 -3.38
C VAL A 153 25.44 -7.73 -2.09
N ASP A 154 25.01 -7.07 -1.01
CA ASP A 154 24.89 -7.70 0.31
C ASP A 154 23.72 -8.70 0.42
N ASP A 155 22.78 -8.66 -0.53
CA ASP A 155 21.44 -9.27 -0.40
C ASP A 155 20.97 -9.99 -1.69
N ALA A 156 21.89 -10.57 -2.48
CA ALA A 156 21.54 -11.16 -3.79
C ALA A 156 20.40 -12.19 -3.68
N TYR A 157 19.30 -11.95 -4.40
CA TYR A 157 18.12 -12.80 -4.38
C TYR A 157 17.42 -12.78 -5.74
N THR A 158 16.73 -13.86 -6.10
CA THR A 158 15.84 -13.86 -7.28
C THR A 158 14.47 -13.34 -6.87
N VAL A 159 14.21 -12.06 -7.15
CA VAL A 159 12.90 -11.44 -6.97
C VAL A 159 12.28 -11.20 -8.34
N TYR A 160 11.10 -11.76 -8.57
CA TYR A 160 10.31 -11.46 -9.77
C TYR A 160 9.20 -10.49 -9.41
N ALA A 161 9.43 -9.19 -9.58
CA ALA A 161 8.44 -8.15 -9.29
C ALA A 161 8.63 -6.93 -10.19
N GLU A 162 7.55 -6.19 -10.40
CA GLU A 162 7.57 -4.92 -11.12
C GLU A 162 7.82 -3.76 -10.13
N PRO A 163 8.82 -2.89 -10.38
CA PRO A 163 9.12 -1.78 -9.47
C PRO A 163 7.93 -0.84 -9.26
N PHE A 164 7.16 -0.54 -10.32
CA PHE A 164 5.98 0.32 -10.21
C PHE A 164 4.89 -0.29 -9.33
N ASP A 165 4.63 -1.58 -9.44
CA ASP A 165 3.66 -2.26 -8.59
C ASP A 165 4.11 -2.19 -7.12
N THR A 166 5.41 -2.37 -6.87
CA THR A 166 5.99 -2.27 -5.53
C THR A 166 5.86 -0.84 -4.95
N VAL A 167 6.02 0.21 -5.77
CA VAL A 167 5.70 1.60 -5.36
C VAL A 167 4.25 1.70 -4.92
N PHE A 168 3.31 1.18 -5.71
CA PHE A 168 1.89 1.24 -5.39
C PHE A 168 1.52 0.41 -4.17
N HIS A 169 2.12 -0.77 -3.96
CA HIS A 169 1.91 -1.55 -2.75
C HIS A 169 2.35 -0.80 -1.48
N LEU A 170 3.54 -0.18 -1.52
CA LEU A 170 4.04 0.67 -0.43
C LEU A 170 3.10 1.84 -0.15
N ALA A 171 2.73 2.58 -1.20
CA ALA A 171 1.87 3.74 -1.09
C ALA A 171 0.45 3.37 -0.63
N MET A 172 -0.15 2.34 -1.22
CA MET A 172 -1.51 1.90 -0.90
C MET A 172 -1.65 1.46 0.56
N TYR A 173 -0.68 0.71 1.09
CA TYR A 173 -0.66 0.37 2.51
C TYR A 173 -0.57 1.62 3.39
N GLY A 174 0.32 2.56 3.04
CA GLY A 174 0.43 3.84 3.75
C GLY A 174 -0.88 4.64 3.69
N GLU A 175 -1.48 4.79 2.52
CA GLU A 175 -2.75 5.50 2.37
C GLU A 175 -3.86 4.88 3.22
N MET A 176 -3.96 3.55 3.24
CA MET A 176 -5.02 2.86 3.95
C MET A 176 -4.81 2.87 5.47
N PHE A 177 -3.59 2.63 5.96
CA PHE A 177 -3.33 2.33 7.37
C PHE A 177 -2.62 3.44 8.14
N ALA A 178 -1.93 4.39 7.51
CA ALA A 178 -1.25 5.48 8.25
C ALA A 178 -2.13 6.27 9.21
N PRO A 179 -3.43 6.52 8.95
CA PRO A 179 -4.26 7.26 9.90
C PRO A 179 -4.27 6.64 11.29
N ASP A 180 -3.99 5.34 11.42
CA ASP A 180 -3.93 4.64 12.71
C ASP A 180 -2.72 5.06 13.56
N PHE A 181 -1.70 5.72 13.00
CA PHE A 181 -0.60 6.29 13.78
C PHE A 181 -1.06 7.46 14.65
N GLU A 182 -1.93 8.34 14.14
CA GLU A 182 -2.33 9.56 14.86
C GLU A 182 -2.96 9.26 16.24
N PRO A 183 -3.96 8.36 16.37
CA PRO A 183 -4.49 8.00 17.69
C PRO A 183 -3.45 7.29 18.57
N ILE A 184 -2.53 6.52 17.99
CA ILE A 184 -1.46 5.85 18.76
C ILE A 184 -0.48 6.87 19.34
N LEU A 185 -0.02 7.81 18.51
CA LEU A 185 0.93 8.86 18.89
C LEU A 185 0.30 9.85 19.89
N ASN A 186 -1.02 10.06 19.79
CA ASN A 186 -1.78 10.88 20.74
C ASN A 186 -2.27 10.11 21.96
N GLN A 187 -1.99 8.79 22.04
CA GLN A 187 -2.44 7.90 23.12
C GLN A 187 -3.98 7.91 23.30
N ASP A 188 -4.70 8.09 22.20
CA ASP A 188 -6.16 8.08 22.14
C ASP A 188 -6.68 6.65 21.91
N SER A 189 -7.33 6.12 22.94
CA SER A 189 -7.95 4.78 22.93
C SER A 189 -9.38 4.76 22.37
N GLN A 190 -10.00 5.93 22.15
CA GLN A 190 -11.38 6.05 21.72
C GLN A 190 -11.50 6.07 20.20
N THR A 191 -10.51 6.64 19.52
CA THR A 191 -10.49 6.65 18.05
C THR A 191 -10.30 5.23 17.51
N ARG A 192 -11.26 4.81 16.70
CA ARG A 192 -11.24 3.50 16.05
C ARG A 192 -10.12 3.40 15.02
N ARG A 193 -9.43 2.27 15.03
CA ARG A 193 -8.34 1.90 14.12
C ARG A 193 -8.72 0.63 13.36
N LEU A 194 -8.08 0.42 12.21
CA LEU A 194 -8.16 -0.86 11.51
C LEU A 194 -7.31 -1.91 12.25
N THR A 195 -7.84 -3.12 12.31
CA THR A 195 -7.23 -4.23 13.05
C THR A 195 -6.00 -4.79 12.35
N VAL A 196 -5.17 -5.48 13.12
CA VAL A 196 -4.06 -6.29 12.59
C VAL A 196 -4.58 -7.29 11.56
N ASP A 197 -5.73 -7.93 11.83
CA ASP A 197 -6.32 -8.94 10.94
C ASP A 197 -6.59 -8.36 9.54
N THR A 198 -7.21 -7.18 9.46
CA THR A 198 -7.44 -6.48 8.18
C THR A 198 -6.15 -6.14 7.45
N ARG A 199 -5.08 -5.74 8.16
CA ARG A 199 -3.78 -5.49 7.52
C ARG A 199 -3.17 -6.77 6.96
N LEU A 200 -3.31 -7.90 7.68
CA LEU A 200 -2.83 -9.19 7.19
C LEU A 200 -3.65 -9.70 5.99
N GLU A 201 -4.98 -9.47 5.95
CA GLU A 201 -5.77 -9.73 4.74
C GLU A 201 -5.28 -8.91 3.55
N PHE A 202 -4.94 -7.63 3.77
CA PHE A 202 -4.38 -6.78 2.72
C PHE A 202 -3.05 -7.31 2.20
N ILE A 203 -2.14 -7.69 3.10
CA ILE A 203 -0.86 -8.28 2.69
C ILE A 203 -1.07 -9.60 1.93
N LYS A 204 -2.00 -10.45 2.35
CA LYS A 204 -2.27 -11.74 1.70
C LYS A 204 -2.72 -11.57 0.26
N TYR A 205 -3.67 -10.67 -0.01
CA TYR A 205 -4.38 -10.66 -1.29
C TYR A 205 -4.12 -9.43 -2.17
N CYS A 206 -3.75 -8.29 -1.59
CA CYS A 206 -3.41 -7.10 -2.37
C CYS A 206 -1.91 -7.03 -2.70
N LEU A 207 -1.08 -7.79 -2.00
CA LEU A 207 0.34 -8.00 -2.31
C LEU A 207 0.57 -9.50 -2.61
N PRO A 208 -0.03 -10.05 -3.68
CA PRO A 208 0.02 -11.47 -3.92
C PRO A 208 1.47 -11.93 -4.10
N ASP A 209 1.81 -13.03 -3.46
CA ASP A 209 3.14 -13.62 -3.46
C ASP A 209 3.03 -15.14 -3.38
N PHE A 210 3.88 -15.83 -4.12
CA PHE A 210 3.87 -17.28 -4.09
C PHE A 210 4.22 -17.81 -2.68
N ALA A 211 5.08 -17.13 -1.91
CA ALA A 211 5.41 -17.49 -0.55
C ALA A 211 4.19 -17.43 0.39
N CYS A 212 3.32 -16.43 0.22
CA CYS A 212 2.04 -16.36 0.93
C CYS A 212 1.18 -17.59 0.61
N HIS A 213 1.08 -17.94 -0.68
CA HIS A 213 0.32 -19.10 -1.14
C HIS A 213 0.89 -20.43 -0.57
N LEU A 214 2.21 -20.63 -0.65
CA LEU A 214 2.88 -21.83 -0.15
C LEU A 214 2.74 -21.97 1.38
N ASN A 215 2.81 -20.88 2.13
CA ASN A 215 2.62 -20.94 3.59
C ASN A 215 1.18 -21.27 3.98
N GLY A 216 0.19 -20.76 3.23
CA GLY A 216 -1.21 -21.08 3.44
C GLY A 216 -1.56 -22.55 3.14
N HIS A 217 -0.79 -23.21 2.26
CA HIS A 217 -1.16 -24.54 1.74
C HIS A 217 -0.15 -25.68 1.96
N ILE A 218 1.17 -25.45 1.89
CA ILE A 218 2.19 -26.51 1.87
C ILE A 218 2.77 -26.75 3.26
N GLU A 219 3.07 -25.70 4.04
CA GLU A 219 3.67 -25.88 5.37
C GLU A 219 2.69 -26.40 6.44
N SER A 220 1.38 -26.16 6.28
CA SER A 220 0.38 -26.74 7.19
C SER A 220 0.35 -28.27 7.11
N SER A 221 0.73 -28.86 5.97
CA SER A 221 0.72 -30.32 5.78
C SER A 221 2.02 -31.01 6.21
N LEU A 222 3.16 -30.30 6.24
CA LEU A 222 4.48 -30.88 6.48
C LEU A 222 5.04 -30.60 7.89
N LEU A 223 4.56 -29.57 8.59
CA LEU A 223 5.11 -29.13 9.88
C LEU A 223 4.11 -29.24 11.05
N MET A 224 2.85 -29.62 10.80
CA MET A 224 1.86 -29.78 11.86
C MET A 224 1.94 -31.18 12.45
N ASN A 225 2.08 -31.25 13.78
CA ASN A 225 1.78 -32.48 14.48
C ASN A 225 0.28 -32.77 14.33
N PRO A 226 -0.15 -34.04 14.38
CA PRO A 226 -1.57 -34.37 14.39
C PRO A 226 -2.30 -33.61 15.52
N GLY A 227 -3.09 -32.59 15.16
CA GLY A 227 -3.85 -31.75 16.10
C GLY A 227 -3.55 -30.26 16.07
N ASP A 228 -2.47 -29.81 15.44
CA ASP A 228 -2.19 -28.38 15.26
C ASP A 228 -3.07 -27.79 14.15
N THR A 229 -3.76 -26.69 14.41
CA THR A 229 -4.52 -25.92 13.41
C THR A 229 -3.72 -24.71 12.96
N LEU A 230 -3.72 -24.40 11.66
CA LEU A 230 -3.12 -23.17 11.14
C LEU A 230 -3.75 -21.95 11.82
N ASP A 231 -2.93 -20.99 12.25
CA ASP A 231 -3.44 -19.70 12.71
C ASP A 231 -4.24 -19.06 11.56
N PRO A 232 -5.53 -18.70 11.75
CA PRO A 232 -6.38 -18.14 10.69
C PRO A 232 -5.75 -16.93 10.00
N ARG A 233 -4.90 -16.17 10.69
CA ARG A 233 -4.18 -15.01 10.13
C ARG A 233 -3.16 -15.38 9.06
N ARG A 234 -2.74 -16.64 9.01
CA ARG A 234 -1.85 -17.21 7.98
C ARG A 234 -2.60 -17.97 6.89
N GLU A 235 -3.87 -18.26 7.10
CA GLU A 235 -4.68 -18.97 6.12
C GLU A 235 -4.89 -18.10 4.88
N VAL A 236 -4.60 -18.69 3.72
CA VAL A 236 -4.80 -18.08 2.40
C VAL A 236 -5.81 -18.94 1.65
N LYS A 237 -6.90 -18.33 1.20
CA LYS A 237 -7.96 -18.99 0.42
C LYS A 237 -7.60 -18.95 -1.07
N GLN A 238 -8.09 -19.94 -1.82
CA GLN A 238 -7.94 -20.01 -3.28
C GLN A 238 -8.95 -19.12 -3.99
N THR A 239 -8.86 -17.81 -3.76
CA THR A 239 -9.72 -16.77 -4.32
C THR A 239 -8.88 -15.59 -4.82
N GLY A 240 -9.51 -14.66 -5.54
CA GLY A 240 -8.88 -13.47 -6.10
C GLY A 240 -7.57 -13.81 -6.83
N PRO A 241 -6.41 -13.29 -6.39
CA PRO A 241 -5.12 -13.53 -7.04
C PRO A 241 -4.63 -14.99 -6.98
N TYR A 242 -5.19 -15.80 -6.08
CA TYR A 242 -4.85 -17.22 -5.93
C TYR A 242 -5.92 -18.16 -6.49
N ALA A 243 -6.97 -17.61 -7.14
CA ALA A 243 -7.98 -18.41 -7.80
C ALA A 243 -7.37 -19.19 -8.97
N LYS A 244 -7.77 -20.46 -9.13
CA LYS A 244 -7.33 -21.28 -10.26
C LYS A 244 -7.90 -20.75 -11.57
N ASP A 245 -7.06 -20.72 -12.60
CA ASP A 245 -7.47 -20.41 -13.96
C ASP A 245 -8.38 -21.51 -14.55
N LYS A 246 -8.87 -21.29 -15.78
CA LYS A 246 -9.69 -22.27 -16.52
C LYS A 246 -9.04 -23.65 -16.72
N ASN A 247 -7.72 -23.75 -16.56
CA ASN A 247 -6.95 -24.99 -16.66
C ASN A 247 -6.66 -25.61 -15.30
N GLY A 248 -7.21 -25.06 -14.22
CA GLY A 248 -6.98 -25.50 -12.84
C GLY A 248 -5.62 -25.09 -12.27
N LYS A 249 -4.86 -24.23 -12.96
CA LYS A 249 -3.55 -23.75 -12.52
C LYS A 249 -3.70 -22.41 -11.80
N ILE A 250 -2.95 -22.23 -10.73
CA ILE A 250 -2.87 -20.93 -10.06
C ILE A 250 -2.00 -20.02 -10.95
N PRO A 251 -2.45 -18.80 -11.25
CA PRO A 251 -1.64 -17.84 -11.99
C PRO A 251 -0.27 -17.68 -11.34
N THR A 252 0.78 -17.58 -12.15
CA THR A 252 2.11 -17.24 -11.61
C THR A 252 2.01 -15.85 -10.99
N THR A 253 2.11 -15.78 -9.66
CA THR A 253 2.12 -14.51 -8.93
C THR A 253 3.52 -13.94 -8.90
N ASN A 254 3.64 -12.63 -9.07
CA ASN A 254 4.88 -11.91 -8.76
C ASN A 254 5.24 -12.09 -7.27
N ASN A 255 6.51 -11.89 -6.93
CA ASN A 255 7.03 -11.98 -5.57
C ASN A 255 6.82 -10.64 -4.83
N ASN A 256 5.59 -10.10 -4.84
CA ASN A 256 5.34 -8.71 -4.41
C ASN A 256 5.61 -8.48 -2.92
N ASN A 257 5.27 -9.44 -2.06
CA ASN A 257 5.53 -9.35 -0.62
C ASN A 257 7.04 -9.41 -0.35
N LEU A 258 7.73 -10.39 -0.95
CA LEU A 258 9.18 -10.51 -0.84
C LEU A 258 9.89 -9.28 -1.40
N ALA A 259 9.45 -8.75 -2.54
CA ALA A 259 9.99 -7.53 -3.13
C ALA A 259 9.90 -6.36 -2.16
N LEU A 260 8.71 -6.11 -1.59
CA LEU A 260 8.53 -5.02 -0.64
C LEU A 260 9.36 -5.23 0.64
N THR A 261 9.46 -6.47 1.12
CA THR A 261 10.33 -6.82 2.25
C THR A 261 11.79 -6.47 1.96
N TRP A 262 12.30 -6.83 0.78
CA TRP A 262 13.67 -6.52 0.35
C TRP A 262 13.89 -5.02 0.15
N VAL A 263 12.92 -4.29 -0.40
CA VAL A 263 12.99 -2.82 -0.52
C VAL A 263 13.16 -2.18 0.86
N ILE A 264 12.32 -2.55 1.84
CA ILE A 264 12.38 -1.96 3.19
C ILE A 264 13.72 -2.25 3.87
N LYS A 265 14.29 -3.43 3.64
CA LYS A 265 15.58 -3.83 4.23
C LYS A 265 16.80 -3.30 3.47
N SER A 266 16.64 -2.93 2.21
CA SER A 266 17.73 -2.61 1.29
C SER A 266 18.66 -1.51 1.81
N SER A 267 19.96 -1.77 1.72
CA SER A 267 21.02 -0.78 1.96
C SER A 267 20.99 0.40 0.97
N ARG A 268 20.16 0.35 -0.08
CA ARG A 268 19.96 1.44 -1.05
C ARG A 268 18.72 2.28 -0.74
N PHE A 269 17.71 1.70 -0.08
CA PHE A 269 16.46 2.39 0.24
C PHE A 269 16.51 3.08 1.61
N ARG A 270 17.01 2.37 2.63
CA ARG A 270 17.09 2.88 4.01
C ARG A 270 17.90 4.17 4.19
N PRO A 271 19.00 4.42 3.45
CA PRO A 271 19.77 5.65 3.59
C PRO A 271 18.97 6.94 3.36
N TYR A 272 17.94 6.92 2.52
CA TYR A 272 17.13 8.11 2.24
C TYR A 272 16.40 8.60 3.50
N TYR A 273 15.69 7.70 4.18
CA TYR A 273 15.05 8.02 5.46
C TYR A 273 16.07 8.30 6.58
N LYS A 274 17.19 7.57 6.61
CA LYS A 274 18.27 7.83 7.59
C LYS A 274 18.85 9.24 7.45
N ALA A 275 19.15 9.67 6.22
CA ALA A 275 19.64 11.00 5.92
C ALA A 275 18.61 12.08 6.30
N LEU A 276 17.33 11.85 6.01
CA LEU A 276 16.27 12.77 6.39
C LEU A 276 16.12 12.91 7.91
N ARG A 277 16.20 11.81 8.66
CA ARG A 277 16.22 11.87 10.13
C ARG A 277 17.44 12.62 10.65
N ALA A 278 18.62 12.40 10.07
CA ALA A 278 19.82 13.13 10.48
C ALA A 278 19.66 14.66 10.28
N LYS A 279 18.94 15.10 9.23
CA LYS A 279 18.62 16.52 9.02
C LYS A 279 17.78 17.14 10.13
N THR A 280 17.06 16.35 10.94
CA THR A 280 16.30 16.92 12.07
C THR A 280 17.18 17.36 13.24
N GLY A 281 18.47 17.01 13.22
CA GLY A 281 19.46 17.36 14.25
C GLY A 281 19.52 16.39 15.44
N GLU A 282 18.87 15.23 15.31
CA GLU A 282 18.68 14.27 16.40
C GLU A 282 19.53 13.02 16.15
N TYR A 283 20.47 12.73 17.07
CA TYR A 283 21.48 11.65 16.91
C TYR A 283 21.28 10.48 17.89
N GLU A 284 20.19 10.46 18.65
CA GLU A 284 19.96 9.51 19.76
C GLU A 284 19.71 8.05 19.31
N PHE A 285 19.61 7.81 18.00
CA PHE A 285 19.24 6.51 17.45
C PHE A 285 20.41 5.68 16.94
N GLN A 286 20.24 4.36 16.96
CA GLN A 286 21.30 3.43 16.60
C GLN A 286 21.65 3.56 15.12
N GLU A 287 22.95 3.67 14.85
CA GLU A 287 23.46 3.85 13.48
C GLU A 287 23.19 2.63 12.59
N ARG A 288 23.21 1.43 13.19
CA ARG A 288 22.97 0.11 12.57
C ARG A 288 21.72 -0.56 13.16
N PHE A 289 20.59 0.13 13.05
CA PHE A 289 19.30 -0.45 13.41
C PHE A 289 18.91 -1.55 12.40
N ASP A 290 18.60 -2.76 12.86
CA ASP A 290 18.07 -3.85 12.02
C ASP A 290 17.06 -4.68 12.82
N ASP A 291 15.80 -4.67 12.38
CA ASP A 291 14.69 -5.47 12.94
C ASP A 291 14.80 -6.97 12.55
N GLY A 292 15.93 -7.41 12.00
CA GLY A 292 16.22 -8.82 11.72
C GLY A 292 15.35 -9.39 10.60
N TRP A 293 15.05 -10.69 10.64
CA TRP A 293 14.02 -11.33 9.79
C TRP A 293 13.01 -12.08 10.65
N TRP A 294 13.49 -12.75 11.70
CA TRP A 294 12.68 -13.44 12.68
C TRP A 294 12.37 -12.55 13.86
N PHE A 295 11.11 -12.50 14.27
CA PHE A 295 10.78 -12.02 15.61
C PHE A 295 11.47 -12.92 16.64
N CYS A 296 12.38 -12.34 17.43
CA CYS A 296 13.05 -13.05 18.50
C CYS A 296 12.65 -12.43 19.84
N GLU A 297 11.80 -13.15 20.59
CA GLU A 297 11.34 -12.71 21.91
C GLU A 297 12.52 -12.46 22.87
N ARG A 298 13.59 -13.25 22.74
CA ARG A 298 14.83 -13.06 23.51
C ARG A 298 15.65 -11.85 23.08
N SER A 299 15.61 -11.44 21.81
CA SER A 299 16.29 -10.22 21.37
C SER A 299 15.52 -8.98 21.80
N HIS A 300 14.18 -9.02 21.77
CA HIS A 300 13.34 -7.94 22.30
C HIS A 300 13.61 -7.63 23.78
N LEU A 301 13.94 -8.64 24.59
CA LEU A 301 14.30 -8.46 26.01
C LEU A 301 15.73 -7.92 26.23
N ARG A 302 16.57 -7.86 25.19
CA ARG A 302 17.99 -7.44 25.29
C ARG A 302 18.28 -6.13 24.58
N LEU A 303 17.32 -5.60 23.82
CA LEU A 303 17.46 -4.34 23.12
C LEU A 303 17.22 -3.19 24.11
N PRO A 304 17.92 -2.05 23.97
CA PRO A 304 17.66 -0.88 24.81
C PRO A 304 16.19 -0.44 24.72
N ASP A 305 15.65 0.14 25.80
CA ASP A 305 14.25 0.59 25.89
C ASP A 305 13.84 1.56 24.77
N ASP A 306 14.79 2.24 24.10
CA ASP A 306 14.51 3.17 23.00
C ASP A 306 14.45 2.52 21.61
N TYR A 307 14.71 1.21 21.50
CA TYR A 307 14.74 0.51 20.22
C TYR A 307 13.38 0.54 19.50
N TRP A 308 12.29 0.37 20.24
CA TRP A 308 10.95 0.41 19.66
C TRP A 308 10.53 1.82 19.24
N ARG A 309 11.07 2.87 19.88
CA ARG A 309 10.83 4.26 19.49
C ARG A 309 11.43 4.55 18.12
N GLN A 310 12.65 4.08 17.88
CA GLN A 310 13.27 4.15 16.55
C GLN A 310 12.42 3.41 15.51
N ARG A 311 12.02 2.16 15.80
CA ARG A 311 11.15 1.37 14.91
C ARG A 311 9.87 2.12 14.57
N LEU A 312 9.17 2.63 15.57
CA LEU A 312 7.93 3.37 15.39
C LEU A 312 8.15 4.61 14.52
N TRP A 313 9.23 5.35 14.77
CA TRP A 313 9.55 6.55 13.99
C TRP A 313 9.84 6.22 12.52
N GLU A 314 10.63 5.19 12.24
CA GLU A 314 10.91 4.74 10.87
C GLU A 314 9.62 4.30 10.15
N ASN A 315 8.72 3.59 10.84
CA ASN A 315 7.46 3.12 10.25
C ASN A 315 6.47 4.25 10.01
N VAL A 316 6.37 5.21 10.94
CA VAL A 316 5.55 6.41 10.74
C VAL A 316 6.01 7.13 9.48
N MET A 317 7.32 7.34 9.28
CA MET A 317 7.84 8.02 8.08
C MET A 317 7.57 7.23 6.80
N MET A 318 7.78 5.92 6.81
CA MET A 318 7.66 5.08 5.61
C MET A 318 6.22 4.91 5.16
N CYS A 319 5.29 4.79 6.09
CA CYS A 319 3.90 4.45 5.81
C CYS A 319 3.02 5.69 5.63
N GLN A 320 3.47 6.76 4.96
CA GLN A 320 2.66 7.99 4.79
C GLN A 320 1.85 8.06 3.48
N GLY A 321 1.85 7.00 2.68
CA GLY A 321 1.12 6.96 1.41
C GLY A 321 1.89 7.62 0.27
N LEU A 322 1.19 8.08 -0.78
CA LEU A 322 1.81 8.66 -1.96
C LEU A 322 2.60 9.93 -1.62
N GLU A 323 2.01 10.85 -0.86
CA GLU A 323 2.68 12.10 -0.46
C GLU A 323 3.94 11.79 0.37
N GLY A 324 3.85 10.79 1.25
CA GLY A 324 4.95 10.30 2.06
C GLY A 324 6.21 9.91 1.30
N LEU A 325 6.06 9.44 0.05
CA LEU A 325 7.20 9.01 -0.77
C LEU A 325 8.13 10.18 -1.12
N GLU A 326 7.69 11.43 -1.02
CA GLU A 326 8.54 12.60 -1.21
C GLU A 326 9.68 12.67 -0.19
N MET A 327 9.58 11.97 0.94
CA MET A 327 10.69 11.83 1.89
C MET A 327 11.91 11.10 1.30
N LEU A 328 11.70 10.32 0.24
CA LEU A 328 12.78 9.63 -0.49
C LEU A 328 13.53 10.56 -1.45
N LEU A 329 12.96 11.72 -1.80
CA LEU A 329 13.55 12.62 -2.78
C LEU A 329 14.24 13.81 -2.08
N PRO A 330 15.57 13.96 -2.21
CA PRO A 330 16.33 14.99 -1.48
C PRO A 330 15.78 16.41 -1.61
N GLU A 331 15.25 16.76 -2.78
CA GLU A 331 14.69 18.08 -3.12
C GLU A 331 13.36 18.40 -2.42
N THR A 332 12.61 17.38 -1.97
CA THR A 332 11.33 17.56 -1.27
C THR A 332 11.42 17.24 0.22
N GLN A 333 12.59 16.89 0.73
CA GLN A 333 12.76 16.47 2.12
C GLN A 333 12.49 17.56 3.15
N ASP A 334 12.84 18.81 2.85
CA ASP A 334 12.88 19.87 3.86
C ASP A 334 11.49 20.24 4.40
N LYS A 335 10.43 20.09 3.59
CA LYS A 335 9.04 20.33 4.04
C LYS A 335 8.58 19.31 5.09
N TRP A 336 9.20 18.14 5.16
CA TRP A 336 8.84 17.08 6.12
C TRP A 336 9.51 17.24 7.49
N ILE A 337 10.57 18.05 7.60
CA ILE A 337 11.36 18.19 8.83
C ILE A 337 10.48 18.54 10.04
N GLY A 338 9.56 19.50 9.88
CA GLY A 338 8.66 19.92 10.96
C GLY A 338 7.76 18.78 11.45
N ARG A 339 7.14 18.04 10.52
CA ARG A 339 6.25 16.92 10.83
C ARG A 339 7.02 15.74 11.45
N ILE A 340 8.23 15.47 10.98
CA ILE A 340 9.09 14.41 11.52
C ILE A 340 9.50 14.71 12.97
N LYS A 341 9.80 15.98 13.29
CA LYS A 341 10.06 16.42 14.66
C LYS A 341 8.83 16.27 15.55
N GLU A 342 7.65 16.64 15.05
CA GLU A 342 6.38 16.45 15.77
C GLU A 342 6.13 14.98 16.11
N TRP A 343 6.32 14.06 15.15
CA TRP A 343 6.19 12.62 15.41
C TRP A 343 7.17 12.15 16.46
N ARG A 344 8.42 12.57 16.39
CA ARG A 344 9.43 12.23 17.41
C ARG A 344 9.00 12.70 18.79
N GLU A 345 8.57 13.95 18.94
CA GLU A 345 8.11 14.49 20.22
C GLU A 345 6.92 13.70 20.79
N LYS A 346 5.98 13.28 19.94
CA LYS A 346 4.87 12.40 20.36
C LYS A 346 5.37 11.02 20.81
N ILE A 347 6.28 10.40 20.06
CA ILE A 347 6.88 9.10 20.40
C ILE A 347 7.65 9.15 21.73
N MET A 348 8.38 10.25 21.99
CA MET A 348 9.13 10.41 23.25
C MET A 348 8.22 10.55 24.48
N LYS A 349 6.98 11.03 24.30
CA LYS A 349 5.97 11.13 25.36
C LYS A 349 5.24 9.81 25.63
N MET A 350 5.51 8.76 24.86
CA MET A 350 4.89 7.45 25.07
C MET A 350 5.68 6.67 26.12
N ASP A 351 4.97 6.19 27.15
CA ASP A 351 5.56 5.48 28.29
C ASP A 351 6.00 4.06 27.94
N LYS A 352 5.36 3.43 26.95
CA LYS A 352 5.59 2.03 26.56
C LYS A 352 5.34 1.80 25.07
N GLU A 353 5.93 0.72 24.58
CA GLU A 353 5.67 0.25 23.21
C GLU A 353 4.17 -0.10 23.03
N PRO A 354 3.58 0.25 21.87
CA PRO A 354 2.26 -0.26 21.50
C PRO A 354 2.17 -1.80 21.56
N PRO A 355 0.99 -2.37 21.87
CA PRO A 355 0.85 -3.81 22.00
C PRO A 355 1.25 -4.56 20.72
N MET A 356 1.64 -5.82 20.92
CA MET A 356 2.12 -6.71 19.89
C MET A 356 1.16 -7.87 19.71
N THR A 357 0.91 -8.25 18.45
CA THR A 357 0.14 -9.42 18.07
C THR A 357 1.08 -10.51 17.57
N LYS A 358 1.16 -11.62 18.31
CA LYS A 358 1.94 -12.81 17.93
C LYS A 358 1.14 -13.70 16.98
N VAL A 359 1.80 -14.18 15.93
CA VAL A 359 1.25 -15.13 14.95
C VAL A 359 2.31 -16.20 14.68
N GLY A 360 2.18 -17.36 15.34
CA GLY A 360 3.20 -18.41 15.32
C GLY A 360 4.55 -17.91 15.89
N ARG A 361 5.62 -18.02 15.09
CA ARG A 361 6.98 -17.53 15.44
C ARG A 361 7.23 -16.07 15.06
N GLN A 362 6.26 -15.40 14.45
CA GLN A 362 6.36 -14.01 14.05
C GLN A 362 5.47 -13.13 14.93
N ALA A 363 5.71 -11.83 14.88
CA ALA A 363 4.85 -10.86 15.52
C ALA A 363 4.78 -9.56 14.72
N THR A 364 3.68 -8.84 14.91
CA THR A 364 3.48 -7.49 14.42
C THR A 364 2.94 -6.60 15.54
N LEU A 365 2.78 -5.30 15.27
CA LEU A 365 2.39 -4.31 16.27
C LEU A 365 0.98 -3.79 15.98
N GLU A 366 0.35 -3.19 16.98
CA GLU A 366 -0.96 -2.57 16.81
C GLU A 366 -0.96 -1.41 15.81
N TYR A 367 0.17 -0.70 15.68
CA TYR A 367 0.36 0.32 14.64
C TYR A 367 0.70 -0.31 13.28
N PRO A 368 0.58 0.44 12.17
CA PRO A 368 1.01 -0.04 10.86
C PRO A 368 2.51 -0.37 10.82
N TYR A 369 2.85 -1.64 11.07
CA TYR A 369 4.21 -2.16 11.03
C TYR A 369 4.37 -3.07 9.81
N MET A 370 4.52 -2.44 8.64
CA MET A 370 4.51 -3.12 7.34
C MET A 370 5.46 -4.31 7.29
N LEU A 371 6.68 -4.17 7.82
CA LEU A 371 7.68 -5.24 7.79
C LEU A 371 7.26 -6.46 8.63
N GLY A 372 6.60 -6.25 9.77
CA GLY A 372 6.03 -7.33 10.59
C GLY A 372 4.86 -8.01 9.89
N ASP A 373 3.97 -7.22 9.30
CA ASP A 373 2.79 -7.72 8.57
C ASP A 373 3.21 -8.55 7.34
N LEU A 374 4.18 -8.08 6.55
CA LEU A 374 4.77 -8.81 5.42
C LEU A 374 5.31 -10.18 5.85
N ARG A 375 6.14 -10.19 6.90
CA ARG A 375 6.82 -11.40 7.41
C ARG A 375 5.86 -12.44 7.94
N ILE A 376 4.76 -12.04 8.59
CA ILE A 376 3.76 -12.99 9.08
C ILE A 376 3.23 -13.83 7.91
N CYS A 377 2.87 -13.20 6.79
CA CYS A 377 2.32 -13.88 5.63
C CYS A 377 3.35 -14.73 4.86
N VAL A 378 4.65 -14.38 4.90
CA VAL A 378 5.72 -15.17 4.26
C VAL A 378 6.53 -16.07 5.22
N SER A 379 6.17 -16.14 6.51
CA SER A 379 6.88 -16.97 7.49
C SER A 379 6.61 -18.47 7.33
N GLY A 380 7.57 -19.13 6.69
CA GLY A 380 7.57 -20.57 6.40
C GLY A 380 8.37 -20.90 5.14
N TYR A 381 8.23 -20.05 4.13
CA TYR A 381 8.91 -20.18 2.84
C TYR A 381 10.45 -20.34 2.92
N VAL A 382 11.10 -19.79 3.95
CA VAL A 382 12.53 -20.07 4.22
C VAL A 382 12.65 -21.37 5.00
N ALA A 383 12.51 -22.50 4.31
CA ALA A 383 12.87 -23.80 4.86
C ALA A 383 14.40 -23.84 5.09
N GLY A 384 14.85 -23.71 6.33
CA GLY A 384 16.26 -23.91 6.71
C GLY A 384 17.03 -22.71 7.27
N THR A 385 16.38 -21.76 7.94
CA THR A 385 17.07 -20.89 8.92
C THR A 385 16.56 -21.10 10.32
#